data_AF-A0A359MNT3-F1
#
_entry.id   AF-A0A359MNT3-F1
#
_cell.length_a   1.000
_cell.length_b   1.000
_cell.length_c   1.000
_cell.angle_alpha   90.00
_cell.angle_beta   90.00
_cell.angle_gamma   90.00
#
_symmetry.space_group_name_H-M   'P 1'
#
loop_
_entity.id
_entity.type
_entity.pdbx_description
1 polymer ?
#
loop_
_entity_poly.entity_id
_entity_poly.type
_entity_poly.pdbx_seq_one_letter_code
_entity_poly.pdbx_strand_id
1 'polypeptide(L)'
;MQKLVLTLMVVIMLIAVPACSGRAQDWNGTFYNYLEEDHILVIAFEHYDSSDYLNGSEIEMWTGNGISQSSVSIGAELTKKNTADSNRGYRYTLKGDTLTVKYVDDDEVFGTDFSGTYVRGASIEETFDTGGDE
;
A
#
# COMPACT_ATOMS: atom_id res chain seq x y z
N MET A 1 31.57 -8.43 -22.90
CA MET A 1 30.87 -7.31 -22.24
C MET A 1 29.51 -7.83 -21.82
N GLN A 2 29.43 -8.33 -20.59
CA GLN A 2 28.32 -9.11 -20.07
C GLN A 2 27.33 -8.13 -19.43
N LYS A 3 26.15 -7.97 -20.06
CA LYS A 3 25.06 -7.17 -19.51
C LYS A 3 24.58 -7.88 -18.25
N LEU A 4 24.88 -7.32 -17.08
CA LEU A 4 24.28 -7.70 -15.81
C LEU A 4 22.80 -7.30 -15.87
N VAL A 5 21.98 -8.22 -16.37
CA VAL A 5 20.53 -8.17 -16.19
C VAL A 5 20.32 -8.54 -14.73
N LEU A 6 20.15 -7.54 -13.87
CA LEU A 6 19.66 -7.75 -12.52
C LEU A 6 18.18 -8.13 -12.66
N THR A 7 17.92 -9.43 -12.79
CA THR A 7 16.57 -9.97 -12.73
C THR A 7 16.08 -9.77 -11.30
N LEU A 8 15.31 -8.71 -11.06
CA LEU A 8 14.57 -8.49 -9.83
C LEU A 8 13.48 -9.58 -9.76
N MET A 9 13.85 -10.78 -9.30
CA MET A 9 12.90 -11.83 -8.95
C MET A 9 12.20 -11.41 -7.67
N VAL A 10 11.15 -10.60 -7.80
CA VAL A 10 10.16 -10.42 -6.74
C VAL A 10 9.38 -11.74 -6.65
N VAL A 11 9.83 -12.62 -5.76
CA VAL A 11 9.11 -13.85 -5.43
C VAL A 11 7.91 -13.44 -4.58
N ILE A 12 6.78 -13.16 -5.23
CA ILE A 12 5.49 -12.98 -4.54
C ILE A 12 5.06 -14.36 -4.04
N MET A 13 5.45 -14.72 -2.83
CA MET A 13 4.97 -15.91 -2.15
C MET A 13 3.54 -15.63 -1.67
N LEU A 14 2.54 -15.97 -2.49
CA LEU A 14 1.13 -15.97 -2.10
C LEU A 14 0.92 -16.97 -0.95
N ILE A 15 0.89 -16.48 0.29
CA ILE A 15 0.41 -17.27 1.41
C ILE A 15 -1.12 -17.24 1.36
N ALA A 16 -1.71 -18.28 0.78
CA ALA A 16 -3.15 -18.51 0.80
C ALA A 16 -3.58 -18.91 2.23
N VAL A 17 -4.04 -17.93 3.02
CA VAL A 17 -4.68 -18.19 4.31
C VAL A 17 -6.18 -18.48 4.10
N PRO A 18 -6.78 -19.49 4.76
CA PRO A 18 -8.13 -19.94 4.46
C PRO A 18 -9.18 -18.85 4.68
N ALA A 19 -10.02 -18.65 3.68
CA ALA A 19 -11.23 -17.85 3.78
C ALA A 19 -12.23 -18.57 4.72
N CYS A 20 -12.33 -18.12 5.96
CA CYS A 20 -13.44 -18.50 6.84
C CYS A 20 -13.92 -17.34 7.72
N SER A 21 -15.23 -17.18 7.70
CA SER A 21 -16.07 -16.25 8.49
C SER A 21 -15.92 -14.77 8.13
N GLY A 22 -17.06 -14.08 7.99
CA GLY A 22 -17.18 -12.71 7.49
C GLY A 22 -16.10 -11.80 8.03
N ARG A 23 -15.08 -11.53 7.21
CA ARG A 23 -13.90 -10.77 7.61
C ARG A 23 -14.37 -9.42 8.14
N ALA A 24 -14.04 -9.15 9.41
CA ALA A 24 -14.04 -7.77 9.89
C ALA A 24 -13.22 -6.95 8.89
N GLN A 25 -13.66 -5.71 8.64
CA GLN A 25 -12.96 -4.81 7.74
C GLN A 25 -11.66 -4.40 8.43
N ASP A 26 -10.62 -5.20 8.24
CA ASP A 26 -9.32 -5.03 8.85
C ASP A 26 -8.47 -4.12 7.96
N TRP A 27 -7.97 -3.03 8.54
CA TRP A 27 -7.11 -2.08 7.86
C TRP A 27 -5.64 -2.39 8.07
N ASN A 28 -5.27 -3.41 8.86
CA ASN A 28 -3.89 -3.85 8.94
C ASN A 28 -3.50 -4.57 7.63
N GLY A 29 -2.58 -3.99 6.88
CA GLY A 29 -2.14 -4.58 5.61
C GLY A 29 -1.41 -3.60 4.70
N THR A 30 -1.08 -4.09 3.51
CA THR A 30 -0.32 -3.35 2.51
C THR A 30 -0.97 -3.40 1.12
N PHE A 31 -0.95 -2.25 0.45
CA PHE A 31 -1.41 -2.00 -0.90
C PHE A 31 -0.22 -1.90 -1.85
N TYR A 32 -0.36 -2.48 -3.05
CA TYR A 32 0.63 -2.36 -4.12
C TYR A 32 -0.06 -1.92 -5.41
N ASN A 33 0.53 -0.93 -6.09
CA ASN A 33 0.09 -0.52 -7.40
C ASN A 33 1.28 -0.25 -8.32
N TYR A 34 1.25 -0.83 -9.51
CA TYR A 34 2.14 -0.47 -10.60
C TYR A 34 1.48 0.66 -11.37
N LEU A 35 1.92 1.90 -11.12
CA LEU A 35 1.38 3.08 -11.78
C LEU A 35 1.87 3.15 -13.23
N GLU A 36 3.15 2.82 -13.44
CA GLU A 36 3.80 2.71 -14.75
C GLU A 36 4.75 1.50 -14.75
N GLU A 37 5.38 1.18 -15.90
CA GLU A 37 6.31 0.03 -16.04
C GLU A 37 7.45 0.07 -15.02
N ASP A 38 7.85 1.28 -14.61
CA ASP A 38 8.94 1.54 -13.70
C ASP A 38 8.55 2.38 -12.47
N HIS A 39 7.26 2.54 -12.19
CA HIS A 39 6.77 3.30 -11.03
C HIS A 39 5.82 2.44 -10.18
N ILE A 40 6.23 2.18 -8.94
CA ILE A 40 5.48 1.38 -7.97
C ILE A 40 5.13 2.25 -6.77
N LEU A 41 3.86 2.21 -6.39
CA LEU A 41 3.35 2.82 -5.17
C LEU A 41 2.97 1.73 -4.17
N VAL A 42 3.48 1.86 -2.94
CA VAL A 42 3.19 0.97 -1.83
C VAL A 42 2.67 1.77 -0.65
N ILE A 43 1.56 1.33 -0.07
CA ILE A 43 0.94 1.98 1.10
C ILE A 43 0.62 0.91 2.12
N ALA A 44 1.16 1.01 3.32
CA ALA A 44 0.77 0.14 4.43
C ALA A 44 0.01 0.92 5.48
N PHE A 45 -0.96 0.24 6.10
CA PHE A 45 -1.70 0.75 7.24
C PHE A 45 -1.60 -0.22 8.41
N GLU A 46 -1.52 0.38 9.58
CA GLU A 46 -1.69 -0.23 10.89
C GLU A 46 -2.90 0.42 11.55
N HIS A 47 -3.82 -0.41 12.02
CA HIS A 47 -5.04 0.00 12.68
C HIS A 47 -5.10 -0.62 14.06
N TYR A 48 -5.10 0.23 15.08
CA TYR A 48 -5.34 -0.18 16.45
C TYR A 48 -6.84 -0.25 16.69
N ASP A 49 -7.36 -1.43 17.03
CA ASP A 49 -8.81 -1.71 17.20
C ASP A 49 -9.56 -0.72 18.11
N SER A 50 -8.85 -0.03 19.01
CA SER A 50 -9.40 0.97 19.94
C SER A 50 -9.47 2.39 19.37
N SER A 51 -9.09 2.60 18.11
CA SER A 51 -8.91 3.91 17.50
C SER A 51 -9.66 4.01 16.18
N ASP A 52 -10.19 5.18 15.85
CA ASP A 52 -10.68 5.49 14.50
C ASP A 52 -9.54 6.06 13.62
N TYR A 53 -8.28 5.82 13.99
CA TYR A 53 -7.12 6.34 13.30
C TYR A 53 -6.23 5.21 12.78
N LEU A 54 -5.84 5.35 11.52
CA LEU A 54 -4.88 4.52 10.81
C LEU A 54 -3.53 5.23 10.81
N ASN A 55 -2.50 4.54 11.30
CA ASN A 55 -1.12 4.94 11.05
C ASN A 55 -0.65 4.23 9.78
N GLY A 56 0.12 4.90 8.93
CA GLY A 56 0.55 4.32 7.68
C GLY A 56 1.88 4.84 7.19
N SER A 57 2.39 4.16 6.17
CA SER A 57 3.61 4.53 5.47
C SER A 57 3.37 4.38 3.98
N GLU A 58 3.73 5.40 3.23
CA GLU A 58 3.70 5.41 1.77
C GLU A 58 5.11 5.41 1.24
N ILE A 59 5.35 4.56 0.26
CA ILE A 59 6.61 4.39 -0.43
C ILE A 59 6.36 4.48 -1.93
N GLU A 60 7.03 5.43 -2.59
CA GLU A 60 7.11 5.47 -4.05
C GLU A 60 8.47 4.97 -4.51
N MET A 61 8.48 4.10 -5.50
CA MET A 61 9.69 3.54 -6.11
C MET A 61 9.70 3.77 -7.61
N TRP A 62 10.79 4.33 -8.10
CA TRP A 62 11.09 4.44 -9.52
C TRP A 62 12.23 3.49 -9.88
N THR A 63 12.10 2.68 -10.93
CA THR A 63 13.08 1.64 -11.31
C THR A 63 13.78 1.87 -12.65
N GLY A 64 13.35 2.86 -13.46
CA GLY A 64 13.79 3.03 -14.85
C GLY A 64 15.26 3.44 -15.03
N ASN A 65 15.85 4.11 -14.05
CA ASN A 65 17.26 4.57 -14.08
C ASN A 65 18.05 4.16 -12.81
N GLY A 66 17.61 3.12 -12.11
CA GLY A 66 18.02 2.78 -10.75
C GLY A 66 16.84 2.87 -9.78
N ILE A 67 16.99 2.38 -8.55
CA ILE A 67 15.93 2.41 -7.52
C ILE A 67 16.01 3.76 -6.78
N SER A 68 15.01 4.62 -6.96
CA SER A 68 14.79 5.79 -6.11
C SER A 68 13.59 5.52 -5.21
N GLN A 69 13.78 5.63 -3.90
CA GLN A 69 12.74 5.40 -2.89
C GLN A 69 12.48 6.68 -2.10
N SER A 70 11.22 7.11 -2.04
CA SER A 70 10.76 8.10 -1.06
C SER A 70 9.82 7.40 -0.07
N SER A 71 9.91 7.76 1.22
CA SER A 71 9.01 7.24 2.25
C SER A 71 8.43 8.37 3.07
N VAL A 72 7.14 8.29 3.36
CA VAL A 72 6.42 9.32 4.12
C VAL A 72 5.41 8.67 5.05
N SER A 73 5.41 9.11 6.30
CA SER A 73 4.39 8.69 7.26
C SER A 73 3.05 9.31 6.90
N ILE A 74 2.00 8.49 6.94
CA ILE A 74 0.63 8.89 6.64
C ILE A 74 -0.23 8.68 7.88
N GLY A 75 -1.06 9.66 8.17
CA GLY A 75 -2.14 9.52 9.14
C GLY A 75 -3.47 9.59 8.43
N ALA A 76 -4.38 8.65 8.70
CA ALA A 76 -5.72 8.68 8.14
C ALA A 76 -6.80 8.41 9.19
N GLU A 77 -7.87 9.20 9.17
CA GLU A 77 -9.01 9.07 10.07
C GLU A 77 -10.13 8.28 9.38
N LEU A 78 -10.67 7.27 10.06
CA LEU A 78 -11.81 6.49 9.59
C LEU A 78 -13.07 7.34 9.64
N THR A 79 -13.54 7.75 8.47
CA THR A 79 -14.84 8.43 8.33
C THR A 79 -16.00 7.45 8.22
N LYS A 80 -15.71 6.22 7.78
CA LYS A 80 -16.62 5.06 7.77
C LYS A 80 -15.78 3.80 7.98
N LYS A 81 -16.45 2.68 8.32
CA LYS A 81 -15.80 1.36 8.46
C LYS A 81 -14.84 1.04 7.31
N ASN A 82 -15.18 1.42 6.08
CA ASN A 82 -14.44 1.11 4.87
C ASN A 82 -13.85 2.34 4.15
N THR A 83 -13.85 3.52 4.79
CA THR A 83 -13.32 4.76 4.22
C THR A 83 -12.49 5.51 5.25
N ALA A 84 -11.28 5.91 4.86
CA ALA A 84 -10.39 6.73 5.67
C ALA A 84 -9.94 7.96 4.87
N ASP A 85 -9.84 9.11 5.54
CA ASP A 85 -9.36 10.36 4.95
C ASP A 85 -8.03 10.76 5.60
N SER A 86 -7.02 11.01 4.78
CA SER A 86 -5.65 11.27 5.21
C SER A 86 -5.39 12.74 5.46
N ASN A 87 -4.43 13.01 6.36
CA ASN A 87 -3.93 14.37 6.61
C ASN A 87 -3.22 15.01 5.40
N ARG A 88 -3.04 14.28 4.30
CA ARG A 88 -2.42 14.74 3.05
C ARG A 88 -3.43 14.91 1.91
N GLY A 89 -4.73 14.87 2.21
CA GLY A 89 -5.77 15.02 1.20
C GLY A 89 -6.02 13.75 0.39
N TYR A 90 -5.72 12.55 0.91
CA TYR A 90 -6.08 11.30 0.25
C TYR A 90 -7.26 10.63 0.92
N ARG A 91 -8.24 10.19 0.13
CA ARG A 91 -9.31 9.30 0.55
C ARG A 91 -8.99 7.87 0.15
N TYR A 92 -8.97 6.99 1.14
CA TYR A 92 -8.79 5.55 1.00
C TYR A 92 -10.14 4.85 1.14
N THR A 93 -10.47 3.95 0.21
CA THR A 93 -11.67 3.10 0.30
C THR A 93 -11.29 1.64 0.14
N LEU A 94 -11.48 0.86 1.19
CA LEU A 94 -11.14 -0.57 1.20
C LEU A 94 -12.42 -1.40 1.01
N LYS A 95 -12.50 -2.21 -0.05
CA LYS A 95 -13.64 -3.11 -0.31
C LYS A 95 -13.13 -4.52 -0.59
N GLY A 96 -13.39 -5.45 0.33
CA GLY A 96 -12.79 -6.80 0.24
C GLY A 96 -11.27 -6.68 0.29
N ASP A 97 -10.60 -7.18 -0.74
CA ASP A 97 -9.13 -7.12 -0.88
C ASP A 97 -8.71 -6.09 -1.95
N THR A 98 -9.53 -5.05 -2.16
CA THR A 98 -9.23 -3.95 -3.08
C THR A 98 -9.20 -2.63 -2.33
N LEU A 99 -8.08 -1.91 -2.43
CA LEU A 99 -7.97 -0.53 -1.96
C LEU A 99 -8.09 0.42 -3.17
N THR A 100 -8.90 1.46 -3.02
CA THR A 100 -8.95 2.60 -3.94
C THR A 100 -8.40 3.82 -3.23
N VAL A 101 -7.52 4.55 -3.90
CA VAL A 101 -6.90 5.78 -3.41
C VAL A 101 -7.28 6.92 -4.34
N LYS A 102 -7.68 8.03 -3.73
CA LYS A 102 -8.19 9.20 -4.43
C LYS A 102 -7.65 10.46 -3.77
N TYR A 103 -7.14 11.39 -4.55
CA TYR A 103 -6.77 12.71 -4.02
C TYR A 103 -8.01 13.62 -3.95
N VAL A 104 -8.16 14.30 -2.83
CA VAL A 104 -9.29 15.15 -2.43
C VAL A 104 -8.69 16.39 -1.79
N ASP A 105 -8.86 17.55 -2.44
CA ASP A 105 -8.39 18.83 -1.95
C ASP A 105 -9.59 19.75 -1.73
N ASP A 106 -9.78 20.30 -0.53
CA ASP A 106 -10.80 21.29 -0.15
C ASP A 106 -12.12 21.22 -0.96
N ASP A 107 -12.78 20.05 -0.93
CA ASP A 107 -14.06 19.71 -1.59
C ASP A 107 -14.02 19.40 -3.11
N GLU A 108 -12.86 19.47 -3.75
CA GLU A 108 -12.65 19.09 -5.14
C GLU A 108 -11.85 17.78 -5.27
N VAL A 109 -12.36 16.92 -6.15
CA VAL A 109 -11.71 15.66 -6.52
C VAL A 109 -10.74 15.96 -7.64
N PHE A 110 -9.45 15.85 -7.36
CA PHE A 110 -8.39 16.03 -8.35
C PHE A 110 -7.60 14.74 -8.55
N GLY A 111 -7.12 14.51 -9.78
CA GLY A 111 -6.22 13.41 -10.10
C GLY A 111 -6.89 12.11 -10.57
N THR A 112 -6.04 11.16 -10.95
CA THR A 112 -6.44 9.83 -11.40
C THR A 112 -6.59 8.93 -10.18
N ASP A 113 -7.80 8.42 -9.94
CA ASP A 113 -8.05 7.38 -8.94
C ASP A 113 -7.23 6.13 -9.34
N PHE A 114 -6.48 5.57 -8.40
CA PHE A 114 -5.81 4.28 -8.60
C PHE A 114 -6.35 3.24 -7.62
N SER A 115 -6.41 2.00 -8.09
CA SER A 115 -6.99 0.88 -7.35
C SER A 115 -6.20 -0.40 -7.62
N GLY A 116 -6.14 -1.26 -6.61
CA GLY A 116 -5.28 -2.43 -6.64
C GLY A 116 -5.51 -3.32 -5.43
N THR A 117 -4.72 -4.39 -5.36
CA THR A 117 -4.86 -5.42 -4.34
C THR A 117 -4.38 -4.93 -2.98
N TYR A 118 -5.17 -5.23 -1.95
CA TYR A 118 -4.84 -5.01 -0.55
C TYR A 118 -4.56 -6.34 0.14
N VAL A 119 -3.34 -6.52 0.63
CA VAL A 119 -2.89 -7.74 1.30
C VAL A 119 -2.97 -7.53 2.80
N ARG A 120 -3.90 -8.24 3.46
CA ARG A 120 -4.16 -8.12 4.90
C ARG A 120 -3.03 -8.73 5.72
N GLY A 121 -2.68 -8.06 6.82
CA GLY A 121 -1.64 -8.49 7.76
C GLY A 121 -0.22 -8.43 7.22
N ALA A 122 -0.01 -8.04 5.95
CA ALA A 122 1.32 -7.86 5.38
C ALA A 122 1.93 -6.54 5.88
N SER A 123 3.14 -6.60 6.42
CA SER A 123 3.95 -5.43 6.74
C SER A 123 4.80 -4.99 5.53
N ILE A 124 5.25 -3.73 5.54
CA ILE A 124 6.22 -3.22 4.55
C ILE A 124 7.51 -4.05 4.61
N GLU A 125 7.98 -4.40 5.82
CA GLU A 125 9.24 -5.12 6.03
C GLU A 125 9.23 -6.53 5.42
N GLU A 126 8.12 -7.26 5.53
CA GLU A 126 7.97 -8.57 4.86
C GLU A 126 7.91 -8.44 3.33
N THR A 127 7.63 -7.24 2.82
CA THR A 127 7.52 -7.02 1.37
C THR A 127 8.84 -6.56 0.75
N PHE A 128 9.65 -5.86 1.52
CA PHE A 128 10.95 -5.33 1.09
C PHE A 128 12.10 -5.93 1.90
N ASP A 129 11.99 -7.18 2.33
CA ASP A 129 13.16 -7.90 2.83
C ASP A 129 14.26 -7.78 1.76
N THR A 130 15.23 -6.91 2.04
CA THR A 130 16.31 -6.56 1.13
C THR A 130 17.43 -7.59 1.23
N GLY A 131 17.18 -8.74 1.86
CA GLY A 131 18.22 -9.72 2.14
C GLY A 131 19.22 -9.11 3.08
N GLY A 132 18.79 -8.79 4.29
CA GLY A 132 19.69 -8.57 5.41
C GLY A 132 20.33 -9.89 5.84
N ASP A 133 21.10 -10.52 4.95
CA ASP A 133 22.00 -11.62 5.33
C ASP A 133 23.15 -11.01 6.14
N GLU A 134 23.12 -11.19 7.47
CA GLU A 134 24.31 -11.13 8.34
C GLU A 134 25.16 -12.40 8.21
#